data_AF-A0A381PC03-F1
#
_entry.id   AF-A0A381PC03-F1
#
_cell.length_a   1.000
_cell.length_b   1.000
_cell.length_c   1.000
_cell.angle_alpha   90.00
_cell.angle_beta   90.00
_cell.angle_gamma   90.00
#
_symmetry.space_group_name_H-M   'P 1'
#
loop_
_entity.id
_entity.type
_entity.pdbx_description
1 polymer ?
#
loop_
_entity_poly.entity_id
_entity_poly.type
_entity_poly.pdbx_seq_one_letter_code
_entity_poly.pdbx_strand_id
1 'polypeptide(L)'
;MKFILSLTLFINVFYAQNDYPIVLIHGFFGWGNDEMGNYRYWGGQKDIQKTLEENGFTVFNVSVGPISSNWDRAVEVYYQLKGGQTDYGYKHAKKYGLIQKPSDKKYEGLYPEWDKNHPVHLIGHSMGGQTARMLQYLLETELFENDSSTTNEKSDLLGLSRKDWISSITSLATPHDGSTLADILTKTFPFIQYFIGLAGVVGTDFYDFDLSQWNLNRSSEESWTNYVDKMRNHNAWKTKNISSWDLSLDGAAELNGYLNASPDIYYFSFVFSATSKDESTGYYTPNDDVFLLIRSRARLLGSKIIFKEDGNETDSTWWENDGIVNVRSMKGPTSGENGADPIVPFVANDPLMQGQWYTFGPINLDHYQSVGHMLSKEKRVKLDSLYINHAKRLLSLQRD
;
A
#
# COMPACT_ATOMS: atom_id res chain seq x y z
N MET A 1 -67.58 -7.40 0.74
CA MET A 1 -66.38 -7.62 -0.07
C MET A 1 -65.20 -7.01 0.68
N LYS A 2 -64.40 -7.82 1.39
CA LYS A 2 -63.22 -7.34 2.12
C LYS A 2 -62.02 -7.43 1.17
N PHE A 3 -61.48 -6.30 0.76
CA PHE A 3 -60.20 -6.24 0.05
C PHE A 3 -59.10 -6.59 1.06
N ILE A 4 -58.43 -7.72 0.84
CA ILE A 4 -57.19 -8.05 1.54
C ILE A 4 -56.07 -7.37 0.74
N LEU A 5 -55.50 -6.33 1.31
CA LEU A 5 -54.30 -5.68 0.79
C LEU A 5 -53.10 -6.57 1.11
N SER A 6 -52.58 -7.28 0.12
CA SER A 6 -51.35 -8.06 0.26
C SER A 6 -50.16 -7.09 0.25
N LEU A 7 -49.55 -6.87 1.42
CA LEU A 7 -48.31 -6.11 1.57
C LEU A 7 -47.14 -7.04 1.20
N THR A 8 -46.67 -6.96 -0.04
CA THR A 8 -45.47 -7.69 -0.48
C THR A 8 -44.23 -6.96 0.03
N LEU A 9 -43.61 -7.50 1.08
CA LEU A 9 -42.35 -7.00 1.60
C LEU A 9 -41.21 -7.46 0.67
N PHE A 10 -40.68 -6.56 -0.16
CA PHE A 10 -39.44 -6.82 -0.90
C PHE A 10 -38.27 -6.79 0.07
N ILE A 11 -37.84 -7.96 0.52
CA ILE A 11 -36.56 -8.13 1.20
C ILE A 11 -35.49 -8.10 0.11
N ASN A 12 -34.78 -6.98 -0.03
CA ASN A 12 -33.55 -6.93 -0.84
C ASN A 12 -32.49 -7.77 -0.13
N VAL A 13 -32.42 -9.05 -0.47
CA VAL A 13 -31.32 -9.92 -0.08
C VAL A 13 -30.13 -9.53 -0.96
N PHE A 14 -29.12 -8.88 -0.36
CA PHE A 14 -27.83 -8.71 -1.02
C PHE A 14 -27.19 -10.09 -1.13
N TYR A 15 -27.28 -10.72 -2.30
CA TYR A 15 -26.50 -11.91 -2.61
C TYR A 15 -25.07 -11.50 -2.92
N ALA A 16 -24.11 -12.18 -2.30
CA ALA A 16 -22.70 -12.09 -2.70
C ALA A 16 -22.59 -12.50 -4.18
N GLN A 17 -21.91 -11.69 -4.97
CA GLN A 17 -21.68 -11.92 -6.40
C GLN A 17 -20.38 -12.69 -6.62
N ASN A 18 -19.40 -12.53 -5.72
CA ASN A 18 -18.16 -13.29 -5.68
C ASN A 18 -17.81 -13.73 -4.24
N ASP A 19 -16.75 -14.53 -4.12
CA ASP A 19 -16.17 -15.09 -2.88
C ASP A 19 -14.64 -14.93 -2.86
N TYR A 20 -14.12 -13.98 -3.63
CA TYR A 20 -12.69 -13.75 -3.80
C TYR A 20 -12.05 -13.30 -2.49
N PRO A 21 -10.88 -13.85 -2.10
CA PRO A 21 -10.24 -13.49 -0.85
C PRO A 21 -9.68 -12.07 -0.90
N ILE A 22 -9.56 -11.45 0.29
CA ILE A 22 -8.93 -10.16 0.49
C ILE A 22 -7.45 -10.38 0.83
N VAL A 23 -6.56 -9.65 0.17
CA VAL A 23 -5.13 -9.62 0.49
C VAL A 23 -4.77 -8.26 1.07
N LEU A 24 -4.34 -8.24 2.32
CA LEU A 24 -3.90 -7.04 3.03
C LEU A 24 -2.42 -6.80 2.80
N ILE A 25 -2.06 -5.62 2.27
CA ILE A 25 -0.68 -5.23 1.95
C ILE A 25 -0.31 -4.01 2.80
N HIS A 26 0.56 -4.22 3.79
CA HIS A 26 1.01 -3.12 4.65
C HIS A 26 1.88 -2.12 3.89
N GLY A 27 2.01 -0.92 4.44
CA GLY A 27 2.85 0.12 3.87
C GLY A 27 4.27 0.16 4.41
N PHE A 28 4.85 1.35 4.30
CA PHE A 28 6.17 1.68 4.79
C PHE A 28 6.30 1.45 6.31
N PHE A 29 7.38 0.80 6.75
CA PHE A 29 7.58 0.30 8.14
C PHE A 29 6.48 -0.65 8.67
N GLY A 30 5.69 -1.28 7.79
CA GLY A 30 4.78 -2.34 8.24
C GLY A 30 5.48 -3.68 8.49
N TRP A 31 4.73 -4.63 9.03
CA TRP A 31 5.24 -5.94 9.45
C TRP A 31 4.15 -7.02 9.30
N GLY A 32 4.58 -8.29 9.27
CA GLY A 32 3.71 -9.46 9.16
C GLY A 32 3.07 -9.90 10.49
N ASN A 33 2.26 -10.96 10.44
CA ASN A 33 1.60 -11.50 11.64
C ASN A 33 2.56 -12.19 12.62
N ASP A 34 3.72 -12.65 12.14
CA ASP A 34 4.72 -13.35 12.94
C ASP A 34 5.71 -12.38 13.63
N GLU A 35 5.59 -11.08 13.34
CA GLU A 35 6.41 -10.01 13.91
C GLU A 35 5.63 -9.21 14.97
N MET A 36 6.35 -8.45 15.79
CA MET A 36 5.79 -7.56 16.83
C MET A 36 4.87 -8.27 17.86
N GLY A 37 5.05 -9.58 18.03
CA GLY A 37 4.32 -10.40 19.01
C GLY A 37 2.81 -10.43 18.75
N ASN A 38 2.00 -9.92 19.68
CA ASN A 38 0.53 -9.88 19.55
C ASN A 38 0.01 -8.54 19.01
N TYR A 39 0.90 -7.63 18.59
CA TYR A 39 0.52 -6.33 18.09
C TYR A 39 0.50 -6.33 16.56
N ARG A 40 -0.69 -6.25 15.97
CA ARG A 40 -0.90 -6.38 14.52
C ARG A 40 -0.72 -5.03 13.83
N TYR A 41 -0.13 -5.03 12.64
CA TYR A 41 -0.17 -3.86 11.76
C TYR A 41 -1.61 -3.49 11.44
N TRP A 42 -2.39 -4.47 10.98
CA TRP A 42 -3.81 -4.36 10.74
C TRP A 42 -4.60 -4.52 12.03
N GLY A 43 -4.66 -3.45 12.83
CA GLY A 43 -5.59 -3.34 13.96
C GLY A 43 -4.98 -3.07 15.33
N GLY A 44 -3.65 -3.00 15.42
CA GLY A 44 -2.94 -2.85 16.69
C GLY A 44 -3.27 -3.97 17.67
N GLN A 45 -3.95 -3.66 18.77
CA GLN A 45 -4.34 -4.64 19.78
C GLN A 45 -5.60 -5.45 19.42
N LYS A 46 -6.41 -4.97 18.46
CA LYS A 46 -7.60 -5.69 18.00
C LYS A 46 -7.46 -5.94 16.50
N ASP A 47 -7.18 -7.18 16.17
CA ASP A 47 -6.89 -7.66 14.82
C ASP A 47 -8.04 -7.39 13.83
N ILE A 48 -7.75 -6.62 12.77
CA ILE A 48 -8.70 -6.32 11.68
C ILE A 48 -8.87 -7.52 10.76
N GLN A 49 -7.81 -8.28 10.46
CA GLN A 49 -7.91 -9.51 9.68
C GLN A 49 -8.90 -10.46 10.37
N LYS A 50 -8.70 -10.71 11.66
CA LYS A 50 -9.62 -11.56 12.44
C LYS A 50 -11.05 -11.01 12.46
N THR A 51 -11.20 -9.69 12.59
CA THR A 51 -12.52 -9.04 12.56
C THR A 51 -13.24 -9.32 11.23
N LEU A 52 -12.53 -9.31 10.10
CA LEU A 52 -13.08 -9.65 8.79
C LEU A 52 -13.39 -11.15 8.66
N GLU A 53 -12.48 -12.02 9.10
CA GLU A 53 -12.69 -13.48 9.11
C GLU A 53 -13.92 -13.88 9.93
N GLU A 54 -14.11 -13.29 11.12
CA GLU A 54 -15.29 -13.49 11.97
C GLU A 54 -16.60 -12.99 11.30
N ASN A 55 -16.50 -12.15 10.27
CA ASN A 55 -17.62 -11.68 9.44
C ASN A 55 -17.76 -12.46 8.11
N GLY A 56 -17.02 -13.57 7.95
CA GLY A 56 -17.17 -14.50 6.83
C GLY A 56 -16.33 -14.18 5.59
N PHE A 57 -15.32 -13.31 5.70
CA PHE A 57 -14.40 -13.01 4.61
C PHE A 57 -13.13 -13.86 4.72
N THR A 58 -12.66 -14.43 3.61
CA THR A 58 -11.31 -15.02 3.55
C THR A 58 -10.29 -13.90 3.43
N VAL A 59 -9.31 -13.83 4.33
CA VAL A 59 -8.32 -12.75 4.36
C VAL A 59 -6.92 -13.33 4.50
N PHE A 60 -6.01 -12.85 3.65
CA PHE A 60 -4.58 -13.10 3.72
C PHE A 60 -3.85 -11.82 4.09
N ASN A 61 -2.81 -11.92 4.92
CA ASN A 61 -1.94 -10.80 5.26
C ASN A 61 -0.51 -11.15 4.81
N VAL A 62 0.03 -10.36 3.89
CA VAL A 62 1.40 -10.54 3.38
C VAL A 62 2.39 -9.67 4.16
N SER A 63 3.62 -10.16 4.34
CA SER A 63 4.72 -9.43 4.99
C SER A 63 5.82 -9.13 3.99
N VAL A 64 5.88 -7.90 3.50
CA VAL A 64 6.81 -7.49 2.43
C VAL A 64 7.84 -6.50 2.97
N GLY A 65 8.95 -6.32 2.26
CA GLY A 65 10.02 -5.40 2.62
C GLY A 65 9.49 -4.02 3.04
N PRO A 66 9.55 -3.65 4.33
CA PRO A 66 9.01 -2.39 4.85
C PRO A 66 9.66 -1.14 4.27
N ILE A 67 10.86 -1.27 3.72
CA ILE A 67 11.63 -0.17 3.13
C ILE A 67 12.15 -0.48 1.71
N SER A 68 11.81 -1.64 1.15
CA SER A 68 12.10 -2.02 -0.25
C SER A 68 11.29 -1.16 -1.24
N SER A 69 11.65 -1.20 -2.54
CA SER A 69 10.85 -0.55 -3.59
C SER A 69 9.50 -1.23 -3.79
N ASN A 70 8.55 -0.55 -4.44
CA ASN A 70 7.28 -1.13 -4.84
C ASN A 70 7.46 -2.31 -5.80
N TRP A 71 8.48 -2.31 -6.67
CA TRP A 71 8.82 -3.46 -7.52
C TRP A 71 9.15 -4.68 -6.68
N ASP A 72 10.13 -4.56 -5.79
CA ASP A 72 10.60 -5.67 -4.95
C ASP A 72 9.43 -6.20 -4.09
N ARG A 73 8.67 -5.28 -3.47
CA ARG A 73 7.49 -5.60 -2.65
C ARG A 73 6.41 -6.33 -3.45
N ALA A 74 6.12 -5.90 -4.68
CA ALA A 74 5.11 -6.54 -5.52
C ALA A 74 5.49 -7.98 -5.90
N VAL A 75 6.78 -8.21 -6.22
CA VAL A 75 7.31 -9.56 -6.44
C VAL A 75 7.16 -10.42 -5.18
N GLU A 76 7.45 -9.86 -4.00
CA GLU A 76 7.28 -10.56 -2.72
C GLU A 76 5.81 -10.91 -2.44
N VAL A 77 4.85 -10.00 -2.69
CA VAL A 77 3.41 -10.29 -2.58
C VAL A 77 3.04 -11.48 -3.46
N TYR A 78 3.50 -11.50 -4.73
CA TYR A 78 3.19 -12.58 -5.64
C TYR A 78 3.64 -13.94 -5.11
N TYR A 79 4.90 -14.05 -4.71
CA TYR A 79 5.47 -15.32 -4.25
C TYR A 79 4.92 -15.76 -2.89
N GLN A 80 4.53 -14.82 -2.01
CA GLN A 80 3.83 -15.16 -0.76
C GLN A 80 2.43 -15.72 -1.00
N LEU A 81 1.71 -15.23 -2.01
CA LEU A 81 0.39 -15.78 -2.36
C LEU A 81 0.52 -17.08 -3.15
N LYS A 82 1.24 -17.05 -4.28
CA LYS A 82 1.31 -18.16 -5.22
C LYS A 82 2.19 -19.31 -4.75
N GLY A 83 3.19 -19.02 -3.91
CA GLY A 83 4.24 -19.94 -3.53
C GLY A 83 5.43 -19.93 -4.51
N GLY A 84 6.52 -20.56 -4.09
CA GLY A 84 7.78 -20.64 -4.83
C GLY A 84 8.89 -19.78 -4.23
N GLN A 85 10.00 -19.67 -4.96
CA GLN A 85 11.14 -18.83 -4.58
C GLN A 85 11.02 -17.45 -5.23
N THR A 86 11.13 -16.40 -4.43
CA THR A 86 11.14 -15.02 -4.92
C THR A 86 12.18 -14.84 -6.03
N ASP A 87 11.73 -14.26 -7.15
CA ASP A 87 12.55 -13.93 -8.31
C ASP A 87 12.29 -12.49 -8.75
N TYR A 88 13.19 -11.58 -8.37
CA TYR A 88 13.09 -10.15 -8.68
C TYR A 88 13.28 -9.81 -10.16
N GLY A 89 13.57 -10.80 -11.00
CA GLY A 89 13.81 -10.66 -12.43
C GLY A 89 15.25 -10.35 -12.77
N TYR A 90 15.75 -10.94 -13.87
CA TYR A 90 17.15 -10.86 -14.26
C TYR A 90 17.59 -9.41 -14.54
N LYS A 91 16.83 -8.69 -15.37
CA LYS A 91 17.18 -7.32 -15.78
C LYS A 91 17.15 -6.35 -14.61
N HIS A 92 16.14 -6.45 -13.75
CA HIS A 92 16.01 -5.61 -12.54
C HIS A 92 17.14 -5.89 -11.55
N ALA A 93 17.38 -7.16 -11.22
CA ALA A 93 18.46 -7.55 -10.32
C ALA A 93 19.83 -7.12 -10.85
N LYS A 94 20.10 -7.28 -12.16
CA LYS A 94 21.35 -6.82 -12.78
C LYS A 94 21.52 -5.30 -12.74
N LYS A 95 20.44 -4.53 -12.98
CA LYS A 95 20.46 -3.07 -12.97
C LYS A 95 20.83 -2.51 -11.60
N TYR A 96 20.29 -3.10 -10.53
CA TYR A 96 20.47 -2.60 -9.16
C TYR A 96 21.50 -3.37 -8.34
N GLY A 97 22.04 -4.48 -8.85
CA GLY A 97 23.01 -5.33 -8.15
C GLY A 97 22.38 -6.18 -7.05
N LEU A 98 21.14 -6.66 -7.26
CA LEU A 98 20.41 -7.49 -6.30
C LEU A 98 20.81 -8.97 -6.41
N ILE A 99 20.61 -9.70 -5.32
CA ILE A 99 20.44 -11.15 -5.38
C ILE A 99 19.07 -11.42 -6.00
N GLN A 100 19.05 -11.88 -7.26
CA GLN A 100 17.82 -12.12 -8.01
C GLN A 100 16.85 -13.07 -7.30
N LYS A 101 17.38 -14.16 -6.74
CA LYS A 101 16.63 -15.19 -6.00
C LYS A 101 17.24 -15.44 -4.63
N PRO A 102 16.92 -14.64 -3.60
CA PRO A 102 17.43 -14.89 -2.25
C PRO A 102 17.01 -16.28 -1.75
N SER A 103 17.89 -16.94 -1.00
CA SER A 103 17.67 -18.31 -0.55
C SER A 103 16.64 -18.43 0.57
N ASP A 104 16.42 -17.36 1.32
CA ASP A 104 15.54 -17.24 2.48
C ASP A 104 14.10 -16.84 2.11
N LYS A 105 13.88 -16.26 0.93
CA LYS A 105 12.54 -15.89 0.43
C LYS A 105 11.93 -17.03 -0.40
N LYS A 106 11.50 -18.09 0.29
CA LYS A 106 10.78 -19.24 -0.28
C LYS A 106 9.49 -19.47 0.48
N TYR A 107 8.39 -19.61 -0.24
CA TYR A 107 7.06 -19.68 0.33
C TYR A 107 6.29 -20.89 -0.19
N GLU A 108 5.49 -21.51 0.66
CA GLU A 108 4.52 -22.54 0.24
C GLU A 108 3.36 -21.92 -0.55
N GLY A 109 3.06 -20.64 -0.31
CA GLY A 109 1.94 -19.91 -0.91
C GLY A 109 0.73 -19.90 0.02
N LEU A 110 0.23 -18.71 0.35
CA LEU A 110 -0.99 -18.51 1.13
C LEU A 110 -2.25 -18.87 0.33
N TYR A 111 -2.18 -18.75 -1.00
CA TYR A 111 -3.25 -19.05 -1.94
C TYR A 111 -2.70 -19.64 -3.26
N PRO A 112 -2.17 -20.87 -3.26
CA PRO A 112 -1.50 -21.46 -4.42
C PRO A 112 -2.40 -21.63 -5.65
N GLU A 113 -3.71 -21.73 -5.47
CA GLU A 113 -4.73 -21.77 -6.53
C GLU A 113 -4.95 -20.43 -7.24
N TRP A 114 -4.35 -19.33 -6.75
CA TRP A 114 -4.52 -17.99 -7.32
C TRP A 114 -4.28 -17.98 -8.83
N ASP A 115 -5.34 -17.68 -9.58
CA ASP A 115 -5.33 -17.53 -11.03
C ASP A 115 -6.56 -16.68 -11.47
N LYS A 116 -6.82 -16.63 -12.78
CA LYS A 116 -7.95 -15.86 -13.35
C LYS A 116 -9.34 -16.34 -12.92
N ASN A 117 -9.48 -17.62 -12.51
CA ASN A 117 -10.75 -18.17 -12.02
C ASN A 117 -10.84 -18.05 -10.48
N HIS A 118 -9.74 -17.69 -9.84
CA HIS A 118 -9.58 -17.51 -8.40
C HIS A 118 -8.96 -16.14 -8.10
N PRO A 119 -9.50 -15.02 -8.61
CA PRO A 119 -8.89 -13.71 -8.43
C PRO A 119 -8.95 -13.25 -6.97
N VAL A 120 -8.24 -12.16 -6.67
CA VAL A 120 -8.19 -11.57 -5.32
C VAL A 120 -8.60 -10.10 -5.31
N HIS A 121 -9.02 -9.62 -4.13
CA HIS A 121 -9.14 -8.20 -3.84
C HIS A 121 -7.92 -7.72 -3.07
N LEU A 122 -7.18 -6.75 -3.59
CA LEU A 122 -6.01 -6.20 -2.90
C LEU A 122 -6.43 -4.97 -2.07
N ILE A 123 -6.04 -4.93 -0.80
CA ILE A 123 -6.19 -3.75 0.07
C ILE A 123 -4.81 -3.31 0.56
N GLY A 124 -4.34 -2.19 0.04
CA GLY A 124 -3.04 -1.60 0.38
C GLY A 124 -3.19 -0.37 1.28
N HIS A 125 -2.54 -0.36 2.43
CA HIS A 125 -2.41 0.85 3.25
C HIS A 125 -1.09 1.57 2.98
N SER A 126 -1.12 2.91 2.94
CA SER A 126 0.07 3.73 2.74
C SER A 126 0.80 3.30 1.46
N MET A 127 2.10 3.03 1.51
CA MET A 127 2.88 2.48 0.38
C MET A 127 2.29 1.19 -0.22
N GLY A 128 1.54 0.40 0.55
CA GLY A 128 0.91 -0.84 0.09
C GLY A 128 -0.03 -0.64 -1.09
N GLY A 129 -0.67 0.53 -1.23
CA GLY A 129 -1.50 0.84 -2.40
C GLY A 129 -0.70 1.09 -3.68
N GLN A 130 0.52 1.65 -3.58
CA GLN A 130 1.44 1.71 -4.72
C GLN A 130 1.95 0.30 -5.07
N THR A 131 2.22 -0.53 -4.06
CA THR A 131 2.64 -1.93 -4.25
C THR A 131 1.56 -2.74 -4.97
N ALA A 132 0.28 -2.56 -4.62
CA ALA A 132 -0.83 -3.23 -5.30
C ALA A 132 -0.92 -2.85 -6.79
N ARG A 133 -0.74 -1.57 -7.12
CA ARG A 133 -0.69 -1.09 -8.53
C ARG A 133 0.53 -1.63 -9.27
N MET A 134 1.68 -1.72 -8.60
CA MET A 134 2.86 -2.36 -9.17
C MET A 134 2.61 -3.85 -9.46
N LEU A 135 1.98 -4.58 -8.53
CA LEU A 135 1.65 -5.99 -8.73
C LEU A 135 0.71 -6.19 -9.93
N GLN A 136 -0.31 -5.33 -10.07
CA GLN A 136 -1.14 -5.31 -11.27
C GLN A 136 -0.29 -5.16 -12.53
N TYR A 137 0.56 -4.14 -12.61
CA TYR A 137 1.41 -3.91 -13.77
C TYR A 137 2.29 -5.11 -14.10
N LEU A 138 2.92 -5.72 -13.08
CA LEU A 138 3.77 -6.90 -13.27
C LEU A 138 2.99 -8.15 -13.70
N LEU A 139 1.73 -8.29 -13.28
CA LEU A 139 0.86 -9.37 -13.75
C LEU A 139 0.41 -9.12 -15.19
N GLU A 140 0.07 -7.90 -15.56
CA GLU A 140 -0.50 -7.59 -16.89
C GLU A 140 0.56 -7.42 -17.98
N THR A 141 1.85 -7.29 -17.61
CA THR A 141 2.96 -7.03 -18.54
C THR A 141 3.85 -8.25 -18.73
N GLU A 142 4.13 -8.59 -19.99
CA GLU A 142 5.17 -9.56 -20.35
C GLU A 142 6.53 -8.87 -20.46
N LEU A 143 7.51 -9.29 -19.65
CA LEU A 143 8.85 -8.71 -19.59
C LEU A 143 9.90 -9.65 -20.22
N PHE A 144 10.99 -9.05 -20.69
CA PHE A 144 12.07 -9.73 -21.42
C PHE A 144 13.43 -9.54 -20.73
N GLU A 145 14.29 -10.57 -20.78
CA GLU A 145 15.65 -10.52 -20.21
C GLU A 145 16.58 -9.56 -20.98
N ASN A 146 16.25 -9.27 -22.24
CA ASN A 146 17.07 -8.46 -23.14
C ASN A 146 16.29 -7.31 -23.79
N ASP A 147 17.02 -6.25 -24.17
CA ASP A 147 16.41 -5.04 -24.75
C ASP A 147 15.82 -5.27 -26.15
N SER A 148 16.27 -6.33 -26.84
CA SER A 148 15.72 -6.73 -28.13
C SER A 148 14.36 -7.42 -28.05
N SER A 149 13.86 -7.71 -26.84
CA SER A 149 12.60 -8.42 -26.59
C SER A 149 12.52 -9.80 -27.28
N THR A 150 13.66 -10.50 -27.36
CA THR A 150 13.77 -11.81 -28.02
C THR A 150 13.81 -12.98 -27.05
N THR A 151 13.94 -12.72 -25.76
CA THR A 151 14.02 -13.75 -24.72
C THR A 151 13.20 -13.29 -23.53
N ASN A 152 12.10 -14.01 -23.27
CA ASN A 152 11.22 -13.73 -22.14
C ASN A 152 11.98 -13.87 -20.82
N GLU A 153 11.58 -13.07 -19.84
CA GLU A 153 12.02 -13.27 -18.46
C GLU A 153 11.62 -14.66 -17.97
N LYS A 154 12.53 -15.33 -17.24
CA LYS A 154 12.29 -16.70 -16.75
C LYS A 154 11.52 -16.76 -15.44
N SER A 155 11.45 -15.63 -14.71
CA SER A 155 10.60 -15.52 -13.53
C SER A 155 9.17 -15.86 -13.90
N ASP A 156 8.53 -16.71 -13.07
CA ASP A 156 7.14 -17.09 -13.28
C ASP A 156 6.27 -15.84 -13.41
N LEU A 157 6.35 -14.90 -12.45
CA LEU A 157 5.59 -13.65 -12.50
C LEU A 157 5.87 -12.82 -13.75
N LEU A 158 7.13 -12.53 -14.04
CA LEU A 158 7.50 -11.44 -14.95
C LEU A 158 7.51 -11.85 -16.43
N GLY A 159 7.64 -13.14 -16.73
CA GLY A 159 7.77 -13.65 -18.10
C GLY A 159 6.47 -13.87 -18.85
N LEU A 160 5.31 -13.71 -18.20
CA LEU A 160 3.99 -14.03 -18.75
C LEU A 160 2.93 -13.04 -18.28
N SER A 161 2.09 -12.57 -19.20
CA SER A 161 0.91 -11.76 -18.85
C SER A 161 -0.21 -12.64 -18.24
N ARG A 162 -0.81 -12.15 -17.16
CA ARG A 162 -1.79 -12.79 -16.26
C ARG A 162 -2.91 -11.81 -15.92
N LYS A 163 -3.67 -11.45 -16.95
CA LYS A 163 -4.89 -10.66 -16.77
C LYS A 163 -5.93 -11.39 -15.93
N ASP A 164 -6.81 -10.63 -15.30
CA ASP A 164 -7.96 -11.09 -14.51
C ASP A 164 -7.59 -11.84 -13.21
N TRP A 165 -6.35 -11.73 -12.73
CA TRP A 165 -5.93 -12.30 -11.43
C TRP A 165 -6.27 -11.38 -10.25
N ILE A 166 -6.56 -10.11 -10.51
CA ILE A 166 -6.98 -9.11 -9.52
C ILE A 166 -8.37 -8.62 -9.92
N SER A 167 -9.32 -8.71 -8.99
CA SER A 167 -10.68 -8.20 -9.22
C SER A 167 -10.82 -6.73 -8.78
N SER A 168 -10.13 -6.35 -7.71
CA SER A 168 -10.12 -4.96 -7.25
C SER A 168 -8.83 -4.57 -6.53
N ILE A 169 -8.55 -3.26 -6.53
CA ILE A 169 -7.50 -2.62 -5.75
C ILE A 169 -8.13 -1.54 -4.89
N THR A 170 -7.92 -1.63 -3.59
CA THR A 170 -8.29 -0.60 -2.61
C THR A 170 -7.06 0.00 -2.00
N SER A 171 -6.98 1.33 -2.00
CA SER A 171 -5.94 2.08 -1.31
C SER A 171 -6.49 2.76 -0.05
N LEU A 172 -5.70 2.76 1.03
CA LEU A 172 -6.01 3.43 2.29
C LEU A 172 -4.85 4.37 2.59
N ALA A 173 -5.07 5.69 2.64
CA ALA A 173 -4.01 6.68 2.92
C ALA A 173 -2.76 6.55 2.01
N THR A 174 -2.93 6.09 0.77
CA THR A 174 -1.80 5.82 -0.12
C THR A 174 -1.25 7.10 -0.75
N PRO A 175 0.08 7.30 -0.78
CA PRO A 175 0.69 8.42 -1.48
C PRO A 175 0.78 8.13 -2.99
N HIS A 176 -0.34 8.19 -3.73
CA HIS A 176 -0.34 7.89 -5.17
C HIS A 176 0.54 8.85 -5.97
N ASP A 177 0.62 10.11 -5.56
CA ASP A 177 1.51 11.14 -6.11
C ASP A 177 2.70 11.45 -5.18
N GLY A 178 3.05 10.49 -4.32
CA GLY A 178 4.11 10.66 -3.33
C GLY A 178 3.64 11.44 -2.10
N SER A 179 4.55 11.61 -1.15
CA SER A 179 4.35 12.42 0.05
C SER A 179 5.42 13.51 0.12
N THR A 180 5.01 14.75 0.38
CA THR A 180 5.96 15.83 0.62
C THR A 180 6.87 15.54 1.82
N LEU A 181 6.45 14.66 2.73
CA LEU A 181 7.28 14.21 3.84
C LEU A 181 8.53 13.46 3.36
N ALA A 182 8.41 12.59 2.35
CA ALA A 182 9.54 11.84 1.83
C ALA A 182 10.63 12.79 1.32
N ASP A 183 10.23 13.82 0.56
CA ASP A 183 11.12 14.89 0.09
C ASP A 183 11.74 15.71 1.22
N ILE A 184 10.96 16.08 2.23
CA ILE A 184 11.47 16.84 3.39
C ILE A 184 12.51 16.01 4.15
N LEU A 185 12.19 14.74 4.45
CA LEU A 185 13.02 13.91 5.32
C LEU A 185 14.28 13.41 4.61
N THR A 186 14.21 13.02 3.33
CA THR A 186 15.38 12.56 2.56
C THR A 186 16.41 13.67 2.33
N LYS A 187 15.94 14.91 2.12
CA LYS A 187 16.82 16.08 1.97
C LYS A 187 17.41 16.56 3.29
N THR A 188 16.80 16.22 4.44
CA THR A 188 17.19 16.76 5.75
C THR A 188 17.93 15.75 6.65
N PHE A 189 17.60 14.46 6.60
CA PHE A 189 18.18 13.42 7.46
C PHE A 189 18.42 12.12 6.69
N PRO A 190 19.59 11.47 6.84
CA PRO A 190 19.78 10.11 6.34
C PRO A 190 18.70 9.20 6.91
N PHE A 191 17.92 8.59 6.03
CA PHE A 191 16.79 7.72 6.32
C PHE A 191 17.07 6.67 7.43
N ILE A 192 18.33 6.27 7.53
CA ILE A 192 18.86 5.37 8.54
C ILE A 192 18.65 5.80 10.00
N GLN A 193 18.54 7.11 10.26
CA GLN A 193 18.42 7.63 11.62
C GLN A 193 17.05 7.32 12.24
N TYR A 194 16.02 7.08 11.43
CA TYR A 194 14.66 6.86 11.89
C TYR A 194 14.45 5.53 12.61
N PHE A 195 15.29 4.53 12.37
CA PHE A 195 15.19 3.20 13.00
C PHE A 195 16.31 2.89 14.00
N ILE A 196 17.17 3.85 14.31
CA ILE A 196 18.11 3.73 15.45
C ILE A 196 17.34 3.52 16.76
N GLY A 197 16.12 4.09 16.88
CA GLY A 197 15.23 3.88 18.01
C GLY A 197 14.64 2.46 18.12
N LEU A 198 14.78 1.63 17.08
CA LEU A 198 14.41 0.21 17.09
C LEU A 198 15.58 -0.70 17.50
N ALA A 199 16.64 -0.12 18.09
CA ALA A 199 17.80 -0.85 18.55
C ALA A 199 17.40 -2.02 19.47
N GLY A 200 17.87 -3.22 19.14
CA GLY A 200 17.65 -4.44 19.92
C GLY A 200 16.52 -5.34 19.42
N VAL A 201 15.63 -4.87 18.53
CA VAL A 201 14.53 -5.69 17.97
C VAL A 201 14.63 -5.91 16.46
N VAL A 202 15.33 -5.04 15.72
CA VAL A 202 15.52 -5.19 14.28
C VAL A 202 16.50 -6.32 13.96
N GLY A 203 16.15 -7.13 12.96
CA GLY A 203 16.90 -8.31 12.53
C GLY A 203 16.80 -9.44 13.55
N THR A 204 15.70 -9.49 14.28
CA THR A 204 15.30 -10.58 15.17
C THR A 204 13.92 -11.07 14.73
N ASP A 205 13.44 -12.17 15.31
CA ASP A 205 12.06 -12.65 15.09
C ASP A 205 10.99 -11.58 15.45
N PHE A 206 11.35 -10.50 16.15
CA PHE A 206 10.43 -9.43 16.49
C PHE A 206 10.17 -8.43 15.36
N TYR A 207 11.16 -8.15 14.51
CA TYR A 207 11.03 -7.21 13.39
C TYR A 207 12.18 -7.39 12.39
N ASP A 208 11.86 -7.58 11.10
CA ASP A 208 12.83 -7.67 10.01
C ASP A 208 12.60 -6.58 8.95
N PHE A 209 13.69 -6.03 8.39
CA PHE A 209 13.61 -5.16 7.23
C PHE A 209 13.47 -5.93 5.91
N ASP A 210 13.71 -7.24 5.94
CA ASP A 210 13.53 -8.18 4.82
C ASP A 210 14.27 -7.73 3.55
N LEU A 211 15.56 -7.40 3.72
CA LEU A 211 16.46 -6.87 2.68
C LEU A 211 17.48 -7.90 2.19
N SER A 212 17.09 -9.18 2.15
CA SER A 212 18.00 -10.25 1.72
C SER A 212 18.46 -10.10 0.27
N GLN A 213 17.63 -9.49 -0.60
CA GLN A 213 18.00 -9.16 -1.98
C GLN A 213 19.14 -8.16 -2.09
N TRP A 214 19.32 -7.34 -1.05
CA TRP A 214 20.44 -6.41 -0.92
C TRP A 214 21.61 -7.00 -0.12
N ASN A 215 21.52 -8.25 0.33
CA ASN A 215 22.46 -8.85 1.30
C ASN A 215 22.59 -7.99 2.59
N LEU A 216 21.47 -7.40 3.02
CA LEU A 216 21.41 -6.46 4.13
C LEU A 216 20.68 -7.00 5.36
N ASN A 217 20.32 -8.27 5.40
CA ASN A 217 19.79 -8.86 6.63
C ASN A 217 20.89 -8.91 7.71
N ARG A 218 20.46 -8.79 8.96
CA ARG A 218 21.37 -8.87 10.10
C ARG A 218 21.66 -10.34 10.39
N SER A 219 22.94 -10.71 10.51
CA SER A 219 23.26 -12.07 10.97
C SER A 219 23.16 -12.16 12.50
N SER A 220 22.93 -13.37 13.03
CA SER A 220 22.85 -13.62 14.48
C SER A 220 24.14 -13.26 15.23
N GLU A 221 25.29 -13.26 14.54
CA GLU A 221 26.60 -12.93 15.08
C GLU A 221 26.95 -11.43 14.91
N GLU A 222 26.18 -10.67 14.12
CA GLU A 222 26.45 -9.26 13.84
C GLU A 222 25.97 -8.36 14.98
N SER A 223 26.91 -7.57 15.52
CA SER A 223 26.59 -6.55 16.53
C SER A 223 25.65 -5.49 15.93
N TRP A 224 24.80 -4.91 16.77
CA TRP A 224 23.88 -3.85 16.32
C TRP A 224 24.61 -2.67 15.68
N THR A 225 25.73 -2.24 16.25
CA THR A 225 26.54 -1.15 15.71
C THR A 225 27.06 -1.47 14.31
N ASN A 226 27.62 -2.68 14.11
CA ASN A 226 28.12 -3.09 12.80
C ASN A 226 26.98 -3.18 11.78
N TYR A 227 25.83 -3.71 12.18
CA TYR A 227 24.64 -3.78 11.33
C TYR A 227 24.18 -2.39 10.89
N VAL A 228 24.08 -1.44 11.82
CA VAL A 228 23.71 -0.06 11.53
C VAL A 228 24.74 0.61 10.62
N ASP A 229 26.03 0.39 10.85
CA ASP A 229 27.09 0.96 10.01
C ASP A 229 27.12 0.34 8.60
N LYS A 230 26.88 -0.97 8.47
CA LYS A 230 26.68 -1.67 7.19
C LYS A 230 25.49 -1.07 6.43
N MET A 231 24.36 -0.93 7.11
CA MET A 231 23.18 -0.29 6.55
C MET A 231 23.53 1.14 6.12
N ARG A 232 24.13 2.00 6.96
CA ARG A 232 24.45 3.42 6.63
C ARG A 232 25.22 3.61 5.34
N ASN A 233 26.18 2.72 5.10
CA ASN A 233 27.11 2.85 4.00
C ASN A 233 26.69 2.10 2.73
N HIS A 234 25.54 1.40 2.76
CA HIS A 234 25.11 0.58 1.64
C HIS A 234 24.69 1.41 0.43
N ASN A 235 24.96 0.90 -0.78
CA ASN A 235 24.64 1.62 -2.01
C ASN A 235 23.14 1.65 -2.35
N ALA A 236 22.32 0.77 -1.75
CA ALA A 236 20.87 0.73 -1.96
C ALA A 236 20.22 2.12 -1.81
N TRP A 237 20.64 2.90 -0.79
CA TRP A 237 20.10 4.23 -0.49
C TRP A 237 20.44 5.32 -1.49
N LYS A 238 21.34 5.03 -2.45
CA LYS A 238 21.71 5.95 -3.55
C LYS A 238 21.00 5.57 -4.85
N THR A 239 20.26 4.47 -4.86
CA THR A 239 19.53 4.00 -6.03
C THR A 239 18.08 4.48 -6.00
N LYS A 240 17.40 4.33 -7.13
CA LYS A 240 15.94 4.49 -7.23
C LYS A 240 15.15 3.23 -6.80
N ASN A 241 15.81 2.10 -6.52
CA ASN A 241 15.13 0.85 -6.11
C ASN A 241 14.92 0.79 -4.60
N ILE A 242 14.24 1.80 -4.03
CA ILE A 242 13.99 1.87 -2.59
C ILE A 242 12.76 2.73 -2.28
N SER A 243 12.11 2.47 -1.14
CA SER A 243 10.89 3.20 -0.75
C SER A 243 11.06 4.71 -0.67
N SER A 244 12.23 5.22 -0.27
CA SER A 244 12.46 6.66 -0.19
C SER A 244 12.41 7.36 -1.55
N TRP A 245 12.71 6.65 -2.63
CA TRP A 245 12.50 7.15 -3.99
C TRP A 245 11.03 7.02 -4.37
N ASP A 246 10.44 5.83 -4.27
CA ASP A 246 9.06 5.59 -4.71
C ASP A 246 7.99 6.41 -3.95
N LEU A 247 8.29 6.83 -2.72
CA LEU A 247 7.43 7.68 -1.89
C LEU A 247 7.65 9.18 -2.11
N SER A 248 8.72 9.59 -2.81
CA SER A 248 8.93 11.00 -3.18
C SER A 248 7.95 11.42 -4.27
N LEU A 249 7.78 12.73 -4.46
CA LEU A 249 6.92 13.25 -5.52
C LEU A 249 7.42 12.82 -6.91
N ASP A 250 8.73 12.89 -7.13
CA ASP A 250 9.35 12.57 -8.42
C ASP A 250 9.33 11.05 -8.69
N GLY A 251 9.60 10.22 -7.69
CA GLY A 251 9.55 8.77 -7.84
C GLY A 251 8.12 8.28 -8.05
N ALA A 252 7.14 8.81 -7.32
CA ALA A 252 5.74 8.47 -7.55
C ALA A 252 5.25 8.90 -8.95
N ALA A 253 5.70 10.06 -9.46
CA ALA A 253 5.41 10.48 -10.83
C ALA A 253 6.06 9.55 -11.87
N GLU A 254 7.30 9.07 -11.64
CA GLU A 254 7.96 8.06 -12.48
C GLU A 254 7.14 6.76 -12.50
N LEU A 255 6.67 6.28 -11.34
CA LEU A 255 5.79 5.11 -11.24
C LEU A 255 4.46 5.32 -12.00
N ASN A 256 3.82 6.48 -11.84
CA ASN A 256 2.54 6.77 -12.48
C ASN A 256 2.65 6.87 -14.02
N GLY A 257 3.86 7.06 -14.57
CA GLY A 257 4.10 6.99 -16.01
C GLY A 257 3.85 5.62 -16.63
N TYR A 258 3.76 4.53 -15.84
CA TYR A 258 3.49 3.18 -16.35
C TYR A 258 2.52 2.35 -15.49
N LEU A 259 2.21 2.76 -14.26
CA LEU A 259 1.25 2.09 -13.37
C LEU A 259 -0.19 2.58 -13.56
N ASN A 260 -0.69 2.55 -14.79
CA ASN A 260 -2.04 3.04 -15.13
C ASN A 260 -3.15 2.09 -14.65
N ALA A 261 -4.34 2.63 -14.38
CA ALA A 261 -5.51 1.83 -14.09
C ALA A 261 -5.85 0.88 -15.27
N SER A 262 -6.01 -0.40 -14.97
CA SER A 262 -6.47 -1.42 -15.90
C SER A 262 -7.97 -1.28 -16.13
N PRO A 263 -8.45 -1.39 -17.39
CA PRO A 263 -9.87 -1.32 -17.68
C PRO A 263 -10.68 -2.47 -17.06
N ASP A 264 -10.01 -3.53 -16.61
CA ASP A 264 -10.62 -4.78 -16.15
C ASP A 264 -10.66 -4.88 -14.60
N ILE A 265 -10.24 -3.83 -13.88
CA ILE A 265 -10.13 -3.83 -12.40
C ILE A 265 -10.96 -2.71 -11.77
N TYR A 266 -11.59 -3.00 -10.62
CA TYR A 266 -12.23 -1.98 -9.80
C TYR A 266 -11.24 -1.28 -8.86
N TYR A 267 -11.28 0.04 -8.76
CA TYR A 267 -10.38 0.80 -7.89
C TYR A 267 -11.11 1.61 -6.83
N PHE A 268 -10.66 1.54 -5.58
CA PHE A 268 -11.21 2.32 -4.47
C PHE A 268 -10.10 3.04 -3.72
N SER A 269 -10.35 4.25 -3.25
CA SER A 269 -9.38 4.99 -2.43
C SER A 269 -10.06 5.61 -1.20
N PHE A 270 -9.59 5.26 -0.02
CA PHE A 270 -10.01 5.90 1.22
C PHE A 270 -9.01 6.99 1.59
N VAL A 271 -9.52 8.21 1.57
CA VAL A 271 -8.79 9.44 1.85
C VAL A 271 -8.96 9.78 3.32
N PHE A 272 -7.86 10.09 3.99
CA PHE A 272 -7.83 10.43 5.41
C PHE A 272 -7.23 11.81 5.61
N SER A 273 -7.77 12.55 6.57
CA SER A 273 -7.28 13.87 6.96
C SER A 273 -7.23 13.95 8.47
N ALA A 274 -6.16 14.54 8.99
CA ALA A 274 -5.97 14.72 10.43
C ALA A 274 -5.44 16.12 10.76
N THR A 275 -5.57 17.04 9.82
CA THR A 275 -5.18 18.43 9.97
C THR A 275 -6.35 19.34 9.64
N SER A 276 -6.35 20.53 10.24
CA SER A 276 -7.30 21.59 9.95
C SER A 276 -6.57 22.85 9.52
N LYS A 277 -7.16 23.58 8.58
CA LYS A 277 -6.64 24.87 8.14
C LYS A 277 -6.76 25.90 9.27
N ASP A 278 -5.65 26.52 9.60
CA ASP A 278 -5.62 27.72 10.45
C ASP A 278 -5.97 28.94 9.57
N GLU A 279 -7.13 29.54 9.80
CA GLU A 279 -7.60 30.68 8.98
C GLU A 279 -6.75 31.95 9.14
N SER A 280 -5.91 32.05 10.18
CA SER A 280 -5.02 33.20 10.37
C SER A 280 -3.75 33.11 9.54
N THR A 281 -3.20 31.91 9.37
CA THR A 281 -1.92 31.68 8.65
C THR A 281 -2.11 31.05 7.28
N GLY A 282 -3.25 30.40 7.03
CA GLY A 282 -3.50 29.58 5.85
C GLY A 282 -2.87 28.19 5.89
N TYR A 283 -2.03 27.89 6.89
CA TYR A 283 -1.36 26.60 7.05
C TYR A 283 -2.28 25.55 7.67
N TYR A 284 -1.93 24.28 7.49
CA TYR A 284 -2.63 23.16 8.11
C TYR A 284 -1.92 22.71 9.38
N THR A 285 -2.69 22.53 10.45
CA THR A 285 -2.19 22.11 11.77
C THR A 285 -2.86 20.82 12.23
N PRO A 286 -2.16 19.92 12.93
CA PRO A 286 -2.71 18.65 13.38
C PRO A 286 -3.85 18.85 14.38
N ASN A 287 -4.91 18.06 14.21
CA ASN A 287 -6.00 17.97 15.16
C ASN A 287 -5.52 17.43 16.52
N ASP A 288 -6.28 17.70 17.58
CA ASP A 288 -5.88 17.38 18.96
C ASP A 288 -5.75 15.89 19.27
N ASP A 289 -6.32 15.02 18.44
CA ASP A 289 -6.32 13.58 18.60
C ASP A 289 -5.35 12.85 17.65
N VAL A 290 -4.56 13.61 16.87
CA VAL A 290 -3.43 13.09 16.09
C VAL A 290 -2.38 12.50 17.02
N PHE A 291 -1.86 11.32 16.67
CA PHE A 291 -0.79 10.67 17.41
C PHE A 291 0.42 11.61 17.61
N LEU A 292 0.90 11.72 18.85
CA LEU A 292 1.90 12.71 19.27
C LEU A 292 3.16 12.68 18.39
N LEU A 293 3.64 11.49 18.02
CA LEU A 293 4.89 11.35 17.25
C LEU A 293 4.78 11.85 15.81
N ILE A 294 3.58 12.03 15.26
CA ILE A 294 3.40 12.54 13.89
C ILE A 294 2.91 13.99 13.82
N ARG A 295 2.62 14.65 14.95
CA ARG A 295 2.16 16.05 14.93
C ARG A 295 3.18 17.01 14.32
N SER A 296 4.48 16.83 14.60
CA SER A 296 5.52 17.66 14.01
C SER A 296 5.60 17.47 12.49
N ARG A 297 5.47 16.22 12.02
CA ARG A 297 5.42 15.88 10.59
C ARG A 297 4.19 16.50 9.94
N ALA A 298 3.01 16.35 10.53
CA ALA A 298 1.76 16.95 10.04
C ALA A 298 1.88 18.46 9.80
N ARG A 299 2.53 19.20 10.72
CA ARG A 299 2.80 20.64 10.56
C ARG A 299 3.78 20.96 9.44
N LEU A 300 4.79 20.09 9.22
CA LEU A 300 5.73 20.25 8.11
C LEU A 300 5.02 20.09 6.76
N LEU A 301 4.22 19.03 6.58
CA LEU A 301 3.42 18.86 5.36
C LEU A 301 2.44 20.02 5.19
N GLY A 302 1.85 20.51 6.28
CA GLY A 302 0.83 21.57 6.29
C GLY A 302 1.33 22.99 6.00
N SER A 303 2.61 23.19 5.70
CA SER A 303 3.17 24.53 5.52
C SER A 303 4.34 24.63 4.53
N LYS A 304 4.96 23.51 4.13
CA LYS A 304 6.17 23.53 3.29
C LYS A 304 5.84 23.40 1.81
N ILE A 305 6.57 24.19 1.01
CA ILE A 305 6.65 24.07 -0.45
C ILE A 305 7.82 23.14 -0.77
N ILE A 306 7.60 22.20 -1.67
CA ILE A 306 8.60 21.26 -2.20
C ILE A 306 8.83 21.56 -3.67
N PHE A 307 10.10 21.66 -4.04
CA PHE A 307 10.54 21.77 -5.43
C PHE A 307 10.88 20.38 -5.96
N LYS A 308 10.27 20.04 -7.09
CA LYS A 308 10.47 18.80 -7.83
C LYS A 308 11.62 18.94 -8.83
N GLU A 309 12.13 17.82 -9.34
CA GLU A 309 13.22 17.81 -10.32
C GLU A 309 12.83 18.48 -11.66
N ASP A 310 11.55 18.46 -12.03
CA ASP A 310 11.01 19.09 -13.24
C ASP A 310 10.90 20.62 -13.16
N GLY A 311 11.27 21.22 -12.02
CA GLY A 311 11.20 22.66 -11.78
C GLY A 311 9.82 23.17 -11.30
N ASN A 312 8.81 22.30 -11.23
CA ASN A 312 7.53 22.66 -10.62
C ASN A 312 7.60 22.57 -9.09
N GLU A 313 6.69 23.27 -8.42
CA GLU A 313 6.61 23.32 -6.97
C GLU A 313 5.23 22.88 -6.46
N THR A 314 5.18 22.37 -5.24
CA THR A 314 3.92 22.15 -4.54
C THR A 314 3.35 23.47 -4.04
N ASP A 315 2.03 23.54 -3.91
CA ASP A 315 1.32 24.71 -3.39
C ASP A 315 0.47 24.35 -2.16
N SER A 316 -0.38 25.29 -1.74
CA SER A 316 -1.28 25.10 -0.59
C SER A 316 -2.25 23.93 -0.69
N THR A 317 -2.50 23.41 -1.90
CA THR A 317 -3.37 22.23 -2.08
C THR A 317 -2.72 20.93 -1.58
N TRP A 318 -1.41 20.95 -1.33
CA TRP A 318 -0.68 19.84 -0.71
C TRP A 318 -0.72 19.87 0.82
N TRP A 319 -1.23 20.92 1.46
CA TRP A 319 -1.05 21.09 2.91
C TRP A 319 -1.99 20.25 3.77
N GLU A 320 -3.22 19.97 3.32
CA GLU A 320 -4.10 19.04 4.04
C GLU A 320 -3.48 17.63 4.04
N ASN A 321 -3.39 17.01 5.22
CA ASN A 321 -2.70 15.73 5.40
C ASN A 321 -3.19 14.93 6.62
N ASP A 322 -2.88 13.63 6.66
CA ASP A 322 -3.15 12.70 7.77
C ASP A 322 -1.99 12.56 8.78
N GLY A 323 -0.97 13.41 8.65
CA GLY A 323 0.26 13.40 9.41
C GLY A 323 1.45 12.73 8.72
N ILE A 324 1.24 11.94 7.67
CA ILE A 324 2.30 11.27 6.89
C ILE A 324 2.16 11.51 5.38
N VAL A 325 0.93 11.56 4.86
CA VAL A 325 0.62 11.71 3.43
C VAL A 325 -0.35 12.88 3.21
N ASN A 326 -0.14 13.60 2.12
CA ASN A 326 -0.99 14.72 1.70
C ASN A 326 -2.34 14.18 1.18
N VAL A 327 -3.46 14.77 1.60
CA VAL A 327 -4.83 14.35 1.24
C VAL A 327 -5.03 14.26 -0.27
N ARG A 328 -4.50 15.22 -1.03
CA ARG A 328 -4.63 15.21 -2.49
C ARG A 328 -3.98 13.99 -3.15
N SER A 329 -2.89 13.49 -2.56
CA SER A 329 -2.14 12.33 -3.06
C SER A 329 -2.88 11.00 -2.80
N MET A 330 -3.89 10.98 -1.93
CA MET A 330 -4.63 9.77 -1.58
C MET A 330 -5.76 9.42 -2.53
N LYS A 331 -6.20 10.36 -3.38
CA LYS A 331 -7.41 10.17 -4.20
C LYS A 331 -7.20 9.14 -5.32
N GLY A 332 -5.97 9.03 -5.81
CA GLY A 332 -5.58 8.26 -6.98
C GLY A 332 -4.38 8.96 -7.64
N PRO A 333 -3.72 8.32 -8.61
CA PRO A 333 -2.57 8.91 -9.30
C PRO A 333 -3.01 10.04 -10.23
N THR A 334 -2.40 11.23 -10.06
CA THR A 334 -2.67 12.41 -10.90
C THR A 334 -1.42 13.00 -11.57
N SER A 335 -0.26 12.44 -11.26
CA SER A 335 1.05 12.78 -11.82
C SER A 335 1.54 11.73 -12.84
N GLY A 336 2.71 11.97 -13.44
CA GLY A 336 3.31 11.10 -14.45
C GLY A 336 3.03 11.55 -15.88
N GLU A 337 3.75 10.96 -16.85
CA GLU A 337 3.71 11.38 -18.26
C GLU A 337 2.36 11.12 -18.94
N ASN A 338 1.61 10.11 -18.48
CA ASN A 338 0.30 9.74 -19.03
C ASN A 338 -0.88 10.53 -18.41
N GLY A 339 -0.60 11.46 -17.49
CA GLY A 339 -1.63 12.22 -16.78
C GLY A 339 -2.37 11.42 -15.72
N ALA A 340 -3.52 11.95 -15.28
CA ALA A 340 -4.31 11.37 -14.20
C ALA A 340 -5.15 10.17 -14.67
N ASP A 341 -5.21 9.13 -13.84
CA ASP A 341 -6.24 8.10 -13.99
C ASP A 341 -7.65 8.72 -13.80
N PRO A 342 -8.72 8.09 -14.32
CA PRO A 342 -10.08 8.50 -14.02
C PRO A 342 -10.38 8.36 -12.52
N ILE A 343 -10.71 9.47 -11.85
CA ILE A 343 -10.98 9.52 -10.41
C ILE A 343 -12.32 10.22 -10.17
N VAL A 344 -13.22 9.57 -9.45
CA VAL A 344 -14.55 10.08 -9.11
C VAL A 344 -14.87 9.89 -7.62
N PRO A 345 -15.69 10.75 -7.00
CA PRO A 345 -16.28 10.47 -5.70
C PRO A 345 -17.16 9.22 -5.74
N PHE A 346 -17.08 8.36 -4.73
CA PHE A 346 -18.02 7.26 -4.58
C PHE A 346 -19.43 7.79 -4.25
N VAL A 347 -20.43 7.32 -4.98
CA VAL A 347 -21.85 7.59 -4.74
C VAL A 347 -22.57 6.25 -4.57
N ALA A 348 -23.24 6.06 -3.43
CA ALA A 348 -23.69 4.73 -2.98
C ALA A 348 -24.67 3.99 -3.93
N ASN A 349 -25.43 4.73 -4.73
CA ASN A 349 -26.44 4.17 -5.63
C ASN A 349 -26.01 4.18 -7.09
N ASP A 350 -24.81 4.69 -7.39
CA ASP A 350 -24.29 4.73 -8.75
C ASP A 350 -23.67 3.38 -9.09
N PRO A 351 -23.81 2.92 -10.35
CA PRO A 351 -23.17 1.69 -10.79
C PRO A 351 -21.64 1.83 -10.71
N LEU A 352 -20.98 0.76 -10.26
CA LEU A 352 -19.53 0.67 -10.28
C LEU A 352 -19.06 0.12 -11.64
N MET A 353 -18.19 0.86 -12.27
CA MET A 353 -17.40 0.53 -13.46
C MET A 353 -15.94 0.27 -13.09
N GLN A 354 -15.31 -0.70 -13.77
CA GLN A 354 -13.85 -0.93 -13.73
C GLN A 354 -13.09 0.22 -14.44
N GLY A 355 -11.77 0.26 -14.26
CA GLY A 355 -10.89 1.25 -14.91
C GLY A 355 -10.92 2.67 -14.32
N GLN A 356 -11.58 2.87 -13.18
CA GLN A 356 -11.62 4.17 -12.49
C GLN A 356 -11.61 4.05 -10.97
N TRP A 357 -11.04 5.06 -10.32
CA TRP A 357 -10.94 5.19 -8.87
C TRP A 357 -12.20 5.81 -8.25
N TYR A 358 -12.80 5.12 -7.28
CA TYR A 358 -13.87 5.65 -6.44
C TYR A 358 -13.32 6.10 -5.08
N THR A 359 -13.39 7.40 -4.83
CA THR A 359 -12.85 8.02 -3.62
C THR A 359 -13.87 8.07 -2.48
N PHE A 360 -13.44 7.74 -1.27
CA PHE A 360 -14.18 7.89 -0.01
C PHE A 360 -13.47 8.90 0.89
N GLY A 361 -14.22 9.85 1.46
CA GLY A 361 -13.69 10.80 2.43
C GLY A 361 -13.50 12.23 1.89
N PRO A 362 -12.70 13.06 2.57
CA PRO A 362 -11.77 12.69 3.63
C PRO A 362 -12.43 12.19 4.93
N ILE A 363 -11.82 11.18 5.56
CA ILE A 363 -12.24 10.62 6.86
C ILE A 363 -11.29 11.17 7.94
N ASN A 364 -11.85 11.66 9.05
CA ASN A 364 -11.08 12.29 10.13
C ASN A 364 -10.38 11.25 11.05
N LEU A 365 -9.32 10.64 10.52
CA LEU A 365 -8.39 9.74 11.21
C LEU A 365 -6.97 10.08 10.74
N ASP A 366 -5.99 9.95 11.63
CA ASP A 366 -4.59 10.02 11.22
C ASP A 366 -4.11 8.74 10.52
N HIS A 367 -2.90 8.81 9.96
CA HIS A 367 -2.32 7.73 9.17
C HIS A 367 -2.34 6.37 9.88
N TYR A 368 -1.97 6.32 11.16
CA TYR A 368 -1.92 5.07 11.93
C TYR A 368 -3.31 4.66 12.45
N GLN A 369 -4.15 5.63 12.76
CA GLN A 369 -5.55 5.40 13.12
C GLN A 369 -6.33 4.71 11.99
N SER A 370 -5.97 4.95 10.72
CA SER A 370 -6.61 4.34 9.54
C SER A 370 -6.47 2.80 9.47
N VAL A 371 -5.48 2.24 10.17
CA VAL A 371 -5.26 0.79 10.32
C VAL A 371 -5.41 0.32 11.77
N GLY A 372 -6.02 1.12 12.63
CA GLY A 372 -6.48 0.65 13.94
C GLY A 372 -5.60 0.96 15.13
N HIS A 373 -4.52 1.73 14.96
CA HIS A 373 -3.64 2.09 16.06
C HIS A 373 -4.17 3.27 16.86
N MET A 374 -4.00 3.20 18.19
CA MET A 374 -4.27 4.31 19.12
C MET A 374 -5.66 4.96 18.99
N LEU A 375 -6.67 4.16 18.68
CA LEU A 375 -8.05 4.62 18.54
C LEU A 375 -8.76 4.73 19.89
N SER A 376 -9.60 5.76 20.02
CA SER A 376 -10.67 5.74 21.02
C SER A 376 -11.68 4.62 20.69
N LYS A 377 -12.44 4.18 21.70
CA LYS A 377 -13.48 3.14 21.50
C LYS A 377 -14.47 3.51 20.41
N GLU A 378 -14.88 4.78 20.33
CA GLU A 378 -15.82 5.27 19.32
C GLU A 378 -15.21 5.20 17.91
N LYS A 379 -13.98 5.72 17.73
CA LYS A 379 -13.30 5.66 16.43
C LYS A 379 -13.04 4.22 16.01
N ARG A 380 -12.79 3.30 16.96
CA ARG A 380 -12.63 1.88 16.67
C ARG A 380 -13.88 1.25 16.07
N VAL A 381 -15.06 1.53 16.62
CA VAL A 381 -16.33 1.03 16.07
C VAL A 381 -16.57 1.54 14.65
N LYS A 382 -16.24 2.82 14.39
CA LYS A 382 -16.34 3.40 13.04
C LYS A 382 -15.36 2.75 12.07
N LEU A 383 -14.13 2.51 12.49
CA LEU A 383 -13.13 1.84 11.66
C LEU A 383 -13.53 0.40 11.33
N ASP A 384 -13.92 -0.40 12.33
CA ASP A 384 -14.37 -1.77 12.10
C ASP A 384 -15.56 -1.81 11.12
N SER A 385 -16.51 -0.87 11.28
CA SER A 385 -17.65 -0.74 10.36
C SER A 385 -17.20 -0.38 8.94
N LEU A 386 -16.17 0.46 8.79
CA LEU A 386 -15.60 0.82 7.49
C LEU A 386 -15.05 -0.42 6.78
N TYR A 387 -14.20 -1.22 7.44
CA TYR A 387 -13.62 -2.43 6.86
C TYR A 387 -14.70 -3.46 6.52
N ILE A 388 -15.64 -3.72 7.43
CA ILE A 388 -16.73 -4.70 7.19
C ILE A 388 -17.62 -4.25 6.02
N ASN A 389 -18.04 -2.99 6.00
CA ASN A 389 -18.89 -2.48 4.92
C ASN A 389 -18.16 -2.46 3.58
N HIS A 390 -16.86 -2.18 3.59
CA HIS A 390 -16.07 -2.24 2.37
C HIS A 390 -15.89 -3.67 1.88
N ALA A 391 -15.57 -4.63 2.75
CA ALA A 391 -15.48 -6.04 2.39
C ALA A 391 -16.81 -6.58 1.81
N LYS A 392 -17.96 -6.19 2.38
CA LYS A 392 -19.28 -6.48 1.78
C LYS A 392 -19.44 -5.91 0.37
N ARG A 393 -18.91 -4.71 0.12
CA ARG A 393 -18.91 -4.10 -1.22
C ARG A 393 -18.06 -4.93 -2.19
N LEU A 394 -16.87 -5.36 -1.78
CA LEU A 394 -16.00 -6.18 -2.61
C LEU A 394 -16.68 -7.49 -3.03
N LEU A 395 -17.42 -8.15 -2.12
CA LEU A 395 -18.23 -9.33 -2.46
C LEU A 395 -19.41 -9.05 -3.40
N SER A 396 -19.86 -7.79 -3.49
CA SER A 396 -20.97 -7.40 -4.37
C SER A 396 -20.53 -7.02 -5.78
N LEU A 397 -19.22 -6.92 -6.04
CA LEU A 397 -18.68 -6.66 -7.37
C LEU A 397 -19.00 -7.82 -8.30
N GLN A 398 -19.37 -7.49 -9.54
CA GLN A 398 -19.78 -8.48 -10.52
C GLN A 398 -18.61 -9.42 -10.84
N ARG A 399 -18.94 -10.69 -11.08
CA ARG A 399 -18.03 -11.62 -11.74
C ARG A 399 -18.16 -11.39 -13.24
N ASP A 400 -17.05 -11.11 -13.91
CA ASP A 400 -17.00 -11.07 -15.36
C ASP A 400 -17.19 -12.47 -15.98
#